data_AF-A0A8H8P052-F1
#
_entry.id   AF-A0A8H8P052-F1
#
_cell.length_a   1.000
_cell.length_b   1.000
_cell.length_c   1.000
_cell.angle_alpha   90.00
_cell.angle_beta   90.00
_cell.angle_gamma   90.00
#
_symmetry.space_group_name_H-M   'P 1'
#
loop_
_entity.id
_entity.type
_entity.pdbx_description
1 polymer ?
#
loop_
_entity_poly.entity_id
_entity_poly.type
_entity_poly.pdbx_seq_one_letter_code
_entity_poly.pdbx_strand_id
1 'polypeptide(L)'
;MPISEDSDQSDEYVEGQDWSPSHDKRKKHFHNASKVFLIIGKQSKDMDLLERTRELAASIRDGSGAVIYIDSAPLDGQNEHIDLQLQGDVDDVLGDILQEIDRSSGQMREPGLDISDDDMWCDLATAS
;
A
#
# COMPACT_ATOMS: atom_id res chain seq x y z
N MET A 1 0.93 54.59 -43.45
CA MET A 1 1.21 53.14 -43.50
C MET A 1 -0.12 52.43 -43.36
N PRO A 2 -0.39 51.39 -44.17
CA PRO A 2 -1.72 50.79 -44.27
C PRO A 2 -2.02 49.84 -43.11
N ILE A 3 -3.32 49.66 -42.90
CA ILE A 3 -3.97 48.72 -42.00
C ILE A 3 -3.92 47.34 -42.66
N SER A 4 -3.63 46.29 -41.89
CA SER A 4 -3.81 44.90 -42.30
C SER A 4 -4.58 44.20 -41.20
N GLU A 5 -5.88 44.11 -41.38
CA GLU A 5 -6.71 43.05 -40.83
C GLU A 5 -6.76 41.96 -41.91
N ASP A 6 -6.42 40.72 -41.52
CA ASP A 6 -7.01 39.51 -42.08
C ASP A 6 -6.89 38.42 -41.00
N SER A 7 -8.05 38.08 -40.44
CA SER A 7 -8.30 36.88 -39.67
C SER A 7 -8.32 35.67 -40.61
N ASP A 8 -7.78 34.52 -40.19
CA ASP A 8 -8.52 33.25 -40.21
C ASP A 8 -7.70 32.08 -39.64
N GLN A 9 -8.21 31.57 -38.52
CA GLN A 9 -8.47 30.15 -38.20
C GLN A 9 -7.52 29.07 -38.72
N SER A 10 -6.83 28.41 -37.79
CA SER A 10 -7.12 27.00 -37.46
C SER A 10 -6.34 26.61 -36.21
N ASP A 11 -7.00 26.70 -35.05
CA ASP A 11 -6.59 25.96 -33.88
C ASP A 11 -6.77 24.47 -34.20
N GLU A 12 -5.65 23.78 -34.36
CA GLU A 12 -5.62 22.33 -34.52
C GLU A 12 -6.06 21.69 -33.19
N TYR A 13 -7.36 21.39 -33.10
CA TYR A 13 -7.91 20.49 -32.09
C TYR A 13 -7.27 19.12 -32.27
N VAL A 14 -6.23 18.84 -31.49
CA VAL A 14 -5.75 17.47 -31.28
C VAL A 14 -6.70 16.80 -30.28
N GLU A 15 -7.88 16.42 -30.78
CA GLU A 15 -8.84 15.61 -30.06
C GLU A 15 -8.34 14.16 -30.07
N GLY A 16 -7.94 13.66 -28.90
CA GLY A 16 -7.48 12.27 -28.77
C GLY A 16 -6.59 11.95 -27.57
N GLN A 17 -6.37 12.86 -26.62
CA GLN A 17 -5.82 12.46 -25.33
C GLN A 17 -6.95 11.92 -24.46
N ASP A 18 -7.12 10.60 -24.54
CA ASP A 18 -7.78 9.77 -23.54
C ASP A 18 -7.07 9.98 -22.19
N TRP A 19 -7.50 11.03 -21.48
CA TRP A 19 -7.01 11.39 -20.16
C TRP A 19 -7.67 10.45 -19.15
N SER A 20 -7.18 9.21 -19.09
CA SER A 20 -7.42 8.29 -17.97
C SER A 20 -6.19 8.16 -17.04
N PRO A 21 -5.68 9.21 -16.37
CA PRO A 21 -4.66 9.07 -15.35
C PRO A 21 -5.31 8.88 -13.98
N SER A 22 -5.85 7.69 -13.72
CA SER A 22 -6.56 7.51 -12.43
C SER A 22 -6.27 6.24 -11.66
N HIS A 23 -5.62 5.21 -12.22
CA HIS A 23 -5.43 3.95 -11.50
C HIS A 23 -3.97 3.54 -11.26
N ASP A 24 -3.06 3.72 -12.23
CA ASP A 24 -1.69 3.21 -12.07
C ASP A 24 -0.79 4.08 -11.18
N LYS A 25 -1.03 5.39 -11.12
CA LYS A 25 -0.22 6.30 -10.29
C LYS A 25 -0.45 6.10 -8.78
N ARG A 26 -1.65 5.68 -8.37
CA ARG A 26 -1.96 5.46 -6.94
C ARG A 26 -1.30 4.21 -6.39
N LYS A 27 -1.20 3.15 -7.19
CA LYS A 27 -0.50 1.91 -6.81
C LYS A 27 0.98 2.19 -6.51
N LYS A 28 1.68 2.86 -7.42
CA LYS A 28 3.11 3.19 -7.24
C LYS A 28 3.42 4.00 -5.97
N HIS A 29 2.51 4.85 -5.51
CA HIS A 29 2.73 5.63 -4.28
C HIS A 29 2.52 4.82 -3.01
N PHE A 30 1.56 3.89 -2.98
CA PHE A 30 1.26 3.09 -1.77
C PHE A 30 2.36 2.07 -1.44
N HIS A 31 3.00 1.49 -2.47
CA HIS A 31 4.03 0.47 -2.28
C HIS A 31 5.33 1.02 -1.69
N ASN A 32 5.70 2.26 -2.02
CA ASN A 32 6.94 2.86 -1.50
C ASN A 32 6.82 3.33 -0.04
N ALA A 33 5.61 3.63 0.42
CA ALA A 33 5.35 4.04 1.81
C ALA A 33 5.11 2.85 2.74
N SER A 34 4.47 1.78 2.25
CA SER A 34 4.18 0.58 3.04
C SER A 34 5.46 -0.20 3.39
N LYS A 35 5.69 -0.42 4.69
CA LYS A 35 6.84 -1.21 5.17
C LYS A 35 6.49 -2.65 5.54
N VAL A 36 5.20 -2.96 5.70
CA VAL A 36 4.74 -4.30 6.06
C VAL A 36 3.55 -4.67 5.19
N PHE A 37 3.57 -5.88 4.63
CA PHE A 37 2.43 -6.51 3.98
C PHE A 37 1.99 -7.74 4.79
N LEU A 38 0.79 -7.69 5.33
CA LEU A 38 0.24 -8.79 6.11
C LEU A 38 -0.76 -9.58 5.28
N ILE A 39 -0.51 -10.87 5.13
CA ILE A 39 -1.40 -11.83 4.47
C ILE A 39 -2.00 -12.72 5.56
N ILE A 40 -3.32 -12.70 5.70
CA ILE A 40 -4.04 -13.33 6.81
C ILE A 40 -4.93 -14.45 6.30
N GLY A 41 -4.85 -15.59 6.97
CA GLY A 41 -5.69 -16.76 6.74
C GLY A 41 -5.26 -17.59 5.54
N LYS A 42 -6.15 -18.50 5.14
CA LYS A 42 -5.84 -19.52 4.15
C LYS A 42 -5.50 -18.92 2.78
N GLN A 43 -4.39 -19.39 2.20
CA GLN A 43 -3.98 -19.02 0.85
C GLN A 43 -5.10 -19.28 -0.18
N SER A 44 -5.37 -18.29 -1.01
CA SER A 44 -6.37 -18.42 -2.08
C SER A 44 -5.95 -19.47 -3.10
N LYS A 45 -6.93 -20.17 -3.67
CA LYS A 45 -6.74 -21.08 -4.82
C LYS A 45 -6.80 -20.36 -6.16
N ASP A 46 -7.18 -19.09 -6.15
CA ASP A 46 -7.28 -18.24 -7.34
C ASP A 46 -5.88 -17.82 -7.79
N MET A 47 -5.48 -18.28 -8.98
CA MET A 47 -4.16 -18.02 -9.56
C MET A 47 -3.92 -16.53 -9.82
N ASP A 48 -4.94 -15.79 -10.27
CA ASP A 48 -4.80 -14.36 -10.58
C ASP A 48 -4.56 -13.57 -9.30
N LEU A 49 -5.22 -13.95 -8.21
CA LEU A 49 -5.02 -13.34 -6.91
C LEU A 49 -3.64 -13.66 -6.35
N LEU A 50 -3.16 -14.89 -6.52
CA LEU A 50 -1.82 -15.29 -6.10
C LEU A 50 -0.73 -14.52 -6.86
N GLU A 51 -0.88 -14.35 -8.17
CA GLU A 51 0.06 -13.59 -8.99
C GLU A 51 0.12 -12.13 -8.55
N ARG A 52 -1.04 -11.48 -8.37
CA ARG A 52 -1.10 -10.10 -7.86
C ARG A 52 -0.52 -9.97 -6.45
N THR A 53 -0.72 -10.96 -5.59
CA THR A 53 -0.15 -10.99 -4.24
C THR A 53 1.37 -11.07 -4.30
N ARG A 54 1.92 -11.87 -5.22
CA ARG A 54 3.37 -11.98 -5.45
C ARG A 54 3.96 -10.69 -6.01
N GLU A 55 3.31 -10.06 -6.99
CA GLU A 55 3.74 -8.77 -7.54
C GLU A 55 3.77 -7.69 -6.44
N LEU A 56 2.73 -7.65 -5.60
CA LEU A 56 2.65 -6.72 -4.48
C LEU A 56 3.76 -6.99 -3.45
N ALA A 57 3.96 -8.26 -3.09
CA ALA A 57 5.01 -8.68 -2.16
C ALA A 57 6.40 -8.30 -2.67
N ALA A 58 6.68 -8.53 -3.95
CA ALA A 58 7.93 -8.12 -4.58
C ALA A 58 8.12 -6.60 -4.53
N SER A 59 7.08 -5.83 -4.87
CA SER A 59 7.14 -4.36 -4.82
C SER A 59 7.40 -3.81 -3.42
N ILE A 60 6.87 -4.44 -2.37
CA ILE A 60 7.07 -4.00 -0.98
C ILE A 60 8.49 -4.36 -0.50
N ARG A 61 8.98 -5.55 -0.87
CA ARG A 61 10.35 -5.98 -0.55
C ARG A 61 11.41 -5.13 -1.26
N ASP A 62 11.16 -4.73 -2.51
CA ASP A 62 12.01 -3.77 -3.23
C ASP A 62 12.07 -2.41 -2.50
N GLY A 63 10.99 -2.03 -1.81
CA GLY A 63 10.91 -0.85 -0.93
C GLY A 63 11.54 -1.01 0.45
N SER A 64 12.31 -2.09 0.67
CA SER A 64 12.86 -2.51 1.99
C SER A 64 11.79 -2.81 3.05
N GLY A 65 10.58 -3.15 2.62
CA GLY A 65 9.53 -3.67 3.49
C GLY A 65 9.63 -5.17 3.70
N ALA A 66 8.70 -5.72 4.49
CA ALA A 66 8.60 -7.14 4.80
C ALA A 66 7.20 -7.69 4.51
N VAL A 67 7.14 -8.95 4.11
CA VAL A 67 5.90 -9.69 3.83
C VAL A 67 5.74 -10.78 4.87
N ILE A 68 4.64 -10.73 5.61
CA ILE A 68 4.34 -11.62 6.72
C ILE A 68 3.06 -12.38 6.41
N TYR A 69 3.10 -13.70 6.58
CA TYR A 69 1.95 -14.57 6.43
C TYR A 69 1.51 -15.13 7.78
N ILE A 70 0.21 -15.07 8.07
CA ILE A 70 -0.39 -15.61 9.28
C ILE A 70 -1.47 -16.62 8.89
N ASP A 71 -1.28 -17.88 9.24
CA ASP A 71 -2.34 -18.90 9.16
C ASP A 71 -2.07 -20.03 10.16
N SER A 72 -3.12 -20.75 10.52
CA SER A 72 -3.04 -21.95 11.37
C SER A 72 -2.34 -23.11 10.65
N ALA A 73 -2.46 -23.16 9.32
CA ALA A 73 -1.83 -24.15 8.48
C ALA A 73 -0.47 -23.66 7.95
N PRO A 74 0.51 -24.57 7.79
CA PRO A 74 1.74 -24.23 7.09
C PRO A 74 1.44 -23.91 5.62
N LEU A 75 2.30 -23.09 5.02
CA LEU A 75 2.22 -22.85 3.59
C LEU A 75 2.80 -24.05 2.84
N ASP A 76 2.05 -24.54 1.86
CA ASP A 76 2.53 -25.59 0.96
C ASP A 76 3.28 -24.96 -0.23
N GLY A 77 4.41 -25.55 -0.61
CA GLY A 77 5.16 -25.17 -1.82
C GLY A 77 6.18 -24.04 -1.65
N GLN A 78 6.61 -23.46 -2.78
CA GLN A 78 7.61 -22.38 -2.80
C GLN A 78 6.93 -21.01 -2.58
N ASN A 79 7.21 -20.40 -1.43
CA ASN A 79 6.66 -19.11 -1.01
C ASN A 79 7.80 -18.09 -0.79
N GLU A 80 8.68 -17.95 -1.77
CA GLU A 80 9.88 -17.10 -1.72
C GLU A 80 9.62 -15.59 -1.54
N HIS A 81 8.37 -15.18 -1.73
CA HIS A 81 7.91 -13.79 -1.58
C HIS A 81 7.46 -13.46 -0.15
N ILE A 82 7.49 -14.45 0.76
CA ILE A 82 7.12 -14.31 2.17
C ILE A 82 8.40 -14.35 3.01
N ASP A 83 8.65 -13.30 3.78
CA ASP A 83 9.85 -13.18 4.60
C ASP A 83 9.68 -13.88 5.97
N LEU A 84 8.45 -13.87 6.51
CA LEU A 84 8.11 -14.51 7.78
C LEU A 84 6.75 -15.21 7.70
N GLN A 85 6.68 -16.43 8.23
CA GLN A 85 5.42 -17.12 8.48
C GLN A 85 5.19 -17.26 9.99
N LEU A 86 4.02 -16.82 10.44
CA LEU A 86 3.51 -17.05 11.79
C LEU A 86 2.44 -18.13 11.72
N GLN A 87 2.69 -19.25 12.40
CA GLN A 87 1.76 -20.36 12.46
C GLN A 87 0.97 -20.32 13.77
N GLY A 88 -0.33 -20.10 13.67
CA GLY A 88 -1.21 -19.99 14.83
C GLY A 88 -2.64 -19.64 14.43
N ASP A 89 -3.55 -19.65 15.40
CA ASP A 89 -4.86 -19.06 15.18
C ASP A 89 -4.70 -17.56 14.89
N VAL A 90 -5.40 -17.08 13.86
CA VAL A 90 -5.25 -15.70 13.39
C VAL A 90 -5.65 -14.71 14.48
N ASP A 91 -6.73 -14.99 15.20
CA ASP A 91 -7.26 -14.08 16.21
C ASP A 91 -6.32 -14.02 17.42
N ASP A 92 -5.76 -15.16 17.82
CA ASP A 92 -4.77 -15.23 18.90
C ASP A 92 -3.48 -14.47 18.53
N VAL A 93 -2.92 -14.73 17.33
CA VAL A 93 -1.68 -14.09 16.88
C VAL A 93 -1.86 -12.57 16.73
N LEU A 94 -2.98 -12.14 16.15
CA LEU A 94 -3.28 -10.71 16.04
C LEU A 94 -3.54 -10.08 17.41
N GLY A 95 -4.21 -10.80 18.31
CA GLY A 95 -4.42 -10.37 19.70
C GLY A 95 -3.11 -10.11 20.43
N ASP A 96 -2.17 -11.04 20.34
CA ASP A 96 -0.83 -10.93 20.94
C ASP A 96 -0.04 -9.75 20.33
N ILE A 97 -0.09 -9.58 19.01
CA ILE A 97 0.59 -8.47 18.31
C ILE A 97 0.01 -7.13 18.79
N LEU A 98 -1.32 -6.99 18.82
CA LEU A 98 -1.97 -5.76 19.25
C LEU A 98 -1.70 -5.45 20.72
N GLN A 99 -1.68 -6.47 21.59
CA GLN A 99 -1.33 -6.31 22.99
C GLN A 99 0.12 -5.83 23.17
N GLU A 100 1.06 -6.38 22.39
CA GLU A 100 2.46 -5.95 22.48
C GLU A 100 2.67 -4.54 21.93
N ILE A 101 1.92 -4.14 20.89
CA ILE A 101 1.89 -2.76 20.39
C ILE A 101 1.39 -1.81 21.48
N ASP A 102 0.28 -2.13 22.15
CA ASP A 102 -0.30 -1.32 23.24
C ASP A 102 0.65 -1.23 24.45
N ARG A 103 1.31 -2.34 24.79
CA ARG A 103 2.33 -2.35 25.84
C ARG A 103 3.53 -1.48 25.49
N SER A 104 3.97 -1.52 24.24
CA SER A 104 5.12 -0.75 23.74
C SER A 104 4.80 0.74 23.64
N SER A 105 3.59 1.11 23.23
CA SER A 105 3.12 2.51 23.20
C SER A 105 2.93 3.07 24.62
N GLY A 106 2.48 2.24 25.56
CA GLY A 106 2.40 2.60 26.98
C GLY A 106 3.75 2.88 27.66
N GLN A 107 4.84 2.26 27.18
CA GLN A 107 6.19 2.52 27.70
C GLN A 107 6.85 3.78 27.11
N MET A 108 6.28 4.36 26.05
CA MET A 108 6.86 5.49 25.31
C MET A 108 6.10 6.81 25.52
N ARG A 109 5.26 6.90 26.56
CA ARG A 109 4.69 8.19 27.00
C ARG A 109 5.74 9.00 27.76
N GLU A 110 6.60 9.70 27.04
CA GLU A 110 7.20 10.92 27.60
C GLU A 110 6.07 11.92 27.91
N PRO A 111 6.06 12.56 29.09
CA PRO A 111 5.04 13.53 29.45
C PRO A 111 5.26 14.81 28.64
N GLY A 112 4.68 14.93 27.45
CA GLY A 112 4.79 16.20 26.71
C GLY A 112 4.20 16.29 25.30
N LEU A 113 3.88 15.19 24.62
CA LEU A 113 3.33 15.27 23.26
C LEU A 113 2.11 14.36 23.14
N ASP A 114 0.95 14.96 23.39
CA ASP A 114 -0.36 14.38 23.09
C ASP A 114 -0.57 14.48 21.57
N ILE A 115 0.09 13.60 20.83
CA ILE A 115 -0.21 13.39 19.41
C ILE A 115 -1.33 12.35 19.40
N SER A 116 -2.49 12.75 18.89
CA SER A 116 -3.66 11.89 18.80
C SER A 116 -3.35 10.71 17.88
N ASP A 117 -3.75 9.49 18.25
CA ASP A 117 -3.65 8.29 17.40
C ASP A 117 -4.31 8.49 16.01
N ASP A 118 -5.27 9.42 15.91
CA ASP A 118 -5.93 9.79 14.66
C ASP A 118 -4.99 10.52 13.68
N ASP A 119 -3.94 11.20 14.16
CA ASP A 119 -3.00 11.96 13.33
C ASP A 119 -1.96 11.05 12.66
N MET A 120 -1.64 9.89 13.25
CA MET A 120 -0.61 8.99 12.72
C MET A 120 -1.08 8.22 11.46
N TRP A 121 -2.39 8.04 11.29
CA TRP A 121 -2.96 7.32 10.13
C TRP A 121 -3.51 8.25 9.04
N CYS A 122 -3.77 9.53 9.34
CA CYS A 122 -4.44 10.46 8.42
C CYS A 122 -3.52 11.33 7.55
N ASP A 123 -2.22 11.43 7.86
CA ASP A 123 -1.31 12.32 7.13
C ASP A 123 -1.00 11.88 5.69
N LEU A 124 -1.42 10.67 5.28
CA LEU A 124 -1.34 10.25 3.88
C LEU A 124 -2.57 10.67 3.04
N ALA A 125 -3.63 11.21 3.65
CA ALA A 125 -4.88 11.52 2.97
C ALA A 125 -5.11 13.02 2.65
N THR A 126 -4.22 13.93 3.08
CA THR A 126 -4.47 15.39 2.94
C THR A 126 -3.28 16.23 2.46
N ALA A 127 -2.39 15.69 1.63
CA ALA A 127 -1.53 16.53 0.78
C ALA A 127 -2.13 16.59 -0.64
N SER A 128 -3.00 17.59 -0.85
CA SER A 128 -3.61 17.93 -2.14
C SER A 128 -2.65 18.68 -3.07
#